data_AF-A0A952URU3-F1
#
_entry.id   AF-A0A952URU3-F1
#
_cell.length_a   1.000
_cell.length_b   1.000
_cell.length_c   1.000
_cell.angle_alpha   90.00
_cell.angle_beta   90.00
_cell.angle_gamma   90.00
#
_symmetry.space_group_name_H-M   'P 1'
#
loop_
_entity.id
_entity.type
_entity.pdbx_description
1 polymer ?
#
loop_
_entity_poly.entity_id
_entity_poly.type
_entity_poly.pdbx_seq_one_letter_code
_entity_poly.pdbx_strand_id
1 'polypeptide(L)'
;MKLLFVAAAVVVLAACSQPGGPQEERLDPFFLNTHSLTGTPTAVGPRLAAGVTYVVTVEGTHSSWGADEWESGACRGVPGAEPMYPSPGTANGPVGMDAVWLFAIPVGSSRCGNAVPYKGSSVRMSLNGGGSFVDLGTLTSGDGPTVDHKYEYTVTGQGQNLVLNRGSGNATNNYGRLYVEVRRAVTE
;
A
#
# COMPACT_ATOMS: atom_id res chain seq x y z
N MET A 1 -31.26 22.40 -70.41
CA MET A 1 -30.48 21.65 -69.40
C MET A 1 -30.63 22.39 -68.07
N LYS A 2 -31.47 21.89 -67.14
CA LYS A 2 -31.80 22.55 -65.86
C LYS A 2 -30.70 22.23 -64.84
N LEU A 3 -29.96 23.24 -64.37
CA LEU A 3 -29.06 23.10 -63.22
C LEU A 3 -29.88 23.14 -61.92
N LEU A 4 -29.83 22.05 -61.15
CA LEU A 4 -30.28 22.02 -59.76
C LEU A 4 -29.14 22.51 -58.85
N PHE A 5 -29.43 23.51 -58.01
CA PHE A 5 -28.60 23.87 -56.87
C PHE A 5 -28.95 22.96 -55.69
N VAL A 6 -27.98 22.21 -55.18
CA VAL A 6 -28.10 21.46 -53.92
C VAL A 6 -27.39 22.27 -52.83
N ALA A 7 -28.16 22.83 -51.91
CA ALA A 7 -27.63 23.50 -50.72
C ALA A 7 -27.23 22.46 -49.68
N ALA A 8 -25.94 22.35 -49.38
CA ALA A 8 -25.43 21.52 -48.29
C ALA A 8 -25.59 22.25 -46.95
N ALA A 9 -26.43 21.72 -46.07
CA ALA A 9 -26.57 22.22 -44.70
C ALA A 9 -25.36 21.75 -43.86
N VAL A 10 -24.54 22.70 -43.41
CA VAL A 10 -23.46 22.46 -42.46
C VAL A 10 -24.06 22.39 -41.05
N VAL A 11 -24.14 21.19 -40.48
CA VAL A 11 -24.52 20.99 -39.08
C VAL A 11 -23.27 21.23 -38.22
N VAL A 12 -23.24 22.38 -37.53
CA VAL A 12 -22.21 22.67 -36.51
C VAL A 12 -22.60 21.95 -35.23
N LEU A 13 -21.95 20.81 -34.95
CA LEU A 13 -22.02 20.13 -33.66
C LEU A 13 -21.26 20.97 -32.63
N ALA A 14 -21.98 21.75 -31.83
CA ALA A 14 -21.43 22.36 -30.63
C ALA A 14 -21.13 21.24 -29.62
N ALA A 15 -19.86 20.83 -29.52
CA ALA A 15 -19.40 19.98 -28.44
C ALA A 15 -19.53 20.76 -27.13
N CYS A 16 -20.54 20.43 -26.33
CA CYS A 16 -20.64 20.90 -24.97
C CYS A 16 -19.44 20.37 -24.19
N SER A 17 -18.44 21.22 -23.95
CA SER A 17 -17.40 20.98 -22.95
C SER A 17 -18.10 20.87 -21.58
N GLN A 18 -18.45 19.65 -21.16
CA GLN A 18 -18.88 19.45 -19.79
C GLN A 18 -17.70 19.84 -18.89
N PRO A 19 -17.88 20.73 -17.89
CA PRO A 19 -16.86 20.95 -16.89
C PRO A 19 -16.60 19.60 -16.22
N GLY A 20 -15.36 19.10 -16.37
CA GLY A 20 -14.93 17.91 -15.66
C GLY A 20 -15.22 18.13 -14.18
N GLY A 21 -16.02 17.24 -13.59
CA GLY A 21 -16.21 17.24 -12.14
C GLY A 21 -14.85 17.19 -11.44
N PRO A 22 -14.80 17.46 -10.12
CA PRO A 22 -13.54 17.42 -9.37
C PRO A 22 -12.83 16.10 -9.65
N GLN A 23 -11.77 16.13 -10.47
CA GLN A 23 -10.94 14.95 -10.67
C GLN A 23 -10.20 14.74 -9.37
N GLU A 24 -10.39 13.56 -8.79
CA GLU A 24 -9.64 13.14 -7.62
C GLU A 24 -8.14 13.19 -7.96
N GLU A 25 -7.44 14.15 -7.35
CA GLU A 25 -6.01 14.34 -7.55
C GLU A 25 -5.26 13.15 -6.93
N ARG A 26 -4.92 12.16 -7.76
CA ARG A 26 -4.11 11.01 -7.38
C ARG A 26 -2.64 11.30 -7.65
N LEU A 27 -1.80 11.06 -6.65
CA LEU A 27 -0.36 11.18 -6.75
C LEU A 27 0.25 9.86 -7.23
N ASP A 28 1.48 9.92 -7.74
CA ASP A 28 2.19 8.73 -8.21
C ASP A 28 2.31 7.69 -7.08
N PRO A 29 1.87 6.44 -7.32
CA PRO A 29 1.99 5.40 -6.33
C PRO A 29 3.44 4.94 -6.19
N PHE A 30 3.74 4.31 -5.06
CA PHE A 30 5.07 3.79 -4.78
C PHE A 30 4.98 2.48 -4.00
N PHE A 31 6.11 1.78 -3.86
CA PHE A 31 6.19 0.52 -3.13
C PHE A 31 7.11 0.65 -1.92
N LEU A 32 6.68 0.14 -0.77
CA LEU A 32 7.58 -0.26 0.30
C LEU A 32 8.02 -1.71 0.07
N ASN A 33 9.28 -1.91 -0.32
CA ASN A 33 9.88 -3.24 -0.28
C ASN A 33 10.26 -3.59 1.16
N THR A 34 9.79 -4.72 1.68
CA THR A 34 10.10 -5.14 3.06
C THR A 34 11.46 -5.81 3.18
N HIS A 35 12.06 -6.20 2.05
CA HIS A 35 13.41 -6.68 1.93
C HIS A 35 14.41 -5.52 1.87
N SER A 36 15.49 -5.60 2.64
CA SER A 36 16.65 -4.74 2.48
C SER A 36 17.94 -5.46 2.86
N LEU A 37 18.99 -5.28 2.05
CA LEU A 37 20.34 -5.72 2.37
C LEU A 37 21.02 -4.81 3.41
N THR A 38 20.51 -3.59 3.58
CA THR A 38 21.11 -2.58 4.46
C THR A 38 20.05 -1.81 5.22
N GLY A 39 20.17 -1.76 6.55
CA GLY A 39 19.33 -0.93 7.41
C GLY A 39 17.83 -1.24 7.31
N THR A 40 17.02 -0.26 7.73
CA THR A 40 15.56 -0.36 7.78
C THR A 40 14.97 -0.17 6.38
N PRO A 41 14.18 -1.14 5.85
CA PRO A 41 13.46 -0.95 4.60
C PRO A 41 12.57 0.29 4.66
N THR A 42 12.80 1.22 3.76
CA THR A 42 12.18 2.55 3.75
C THR A 42 11.81 2.93 2.33
N ALA A 43 10.62 3.52 2.16
CA ALA A 43 10.17 4.06 0.89
C ALA A 43 9.72 5.51 1.08
N VAL A 44 10.19 6.37 0.17
CA VAL A 44 9.88 7.79 0.14
C VAL A 44 8.84 8.01 -0.95
N GLY A 45 7.65 8.43 -0.52
CA GLY A 45 6.55 8.78 -1.39
C GLY A 45 6.53 10.28 -1.75
N PRO A 46 5.40 10.76 -2.30
CA PRO A 46 5.27 12.15 -2.70
C PRO A 46 5.28 13.12 -1.52
N ARG A 47 5.57 14.39 -1.81
CA ARG A 47 5.43 15.49 -0.85
C ARG A 47 3.97 15.86 -0.68
N LEU A 48 3.46 15.76 0.55
CA LEU A 48 2.09 16.15 0.88
C LEU A 48 2.03 17.62 1.24
N ALA A 49 1.20 18.40 0.55
CA ALA A 49 1.08 19.84 0.79
C ALA A 49 0.59 20.12 2.23
N ALA A 50 1.16 21.14 2.87
CA ALA A 50 0.82 21.49 4.24
C ALA A 50 -0.66 21.88 4.36
N GLY A 51 -1.36 21.29 5.33
CA GLY A 51 -2.78 21.56 5.59
C GLY A 51 -3.76 20.92 4.61
N VAL A 52 -3.29 20.20 3.59
CA VAL A 52 -4.16 19.47 2.65
C VAL A 52 -4.45 18.06 3.20
N THR A 53 -5.71 17.65 3.17
CA THR A 53 -6.13 16.30 3.56
C THR A 53 -5.94 15.31 2.41
N TYR A 54 -5.36 14.16 2.70
CA TYR A 54 -5.14 13.05 1.78
C TYR A 54 -5.72 11.76 2.36
N VAL A 55 -6.04 10.81 1.48
CA VAL A 55 -6.23 9.41 1.83
C VAL A 55 -5.02 8.64 1.33
N VAL A 56 -4.33 7.99 2.26
CA VAL A 56 -3.21 7.08 1.98
C VAL A 56 -3.75 5.65 2.06
N THR A 57 -3.66 4.93 0.96
CA THR A 57 -4.03 3.52 0.89
C THR A 57 -2.74 2.69 0.92
N VAL A 58 -2.67 1.71 1.81
CA VAL A 58 -1.58 0.73 1.87
C VAL A 58 -2.15 -0.67 1.65
N GLU A 59 -1.62 -1.37 0.65
CA GLU A 59 -2.13 -2.66 0.20
C GLU A 59 -1.00 -3.68 0.03
N GLY A 60 -1.25 -4.93 0.42
CA GLY A 60 -0.40 -6.04 0.06
C GLY A 60 0.00 -6.92 1.23
N THR A 61 0.70 -8.00 0.91
CA THR A 61 1.18 -9.00 1.85
C THR A 61 2.69 -9.17 1.77
N HIS A 62 3.31 -9.56 2.89
CA HIS A 62 4.76 -9.74 3.02
C HIS A 62 5.10 -10.80 4.08
N SER A 63 6.38 -11.11 4.21
CA SER A 63 6.89 -12.05 5.21
C SER A 63 8.11 -11.49 5.94
N SER A 64 8.20 -11.78 7.24
CA SER A 64 9.42 -11.55 8.06
C SER A 64 10.38 -12.73 8.03
N TRP A 65 9.94 -13.83 7.45
CA TRP A 65 10.63 -15.11 7.46
C TRP A 65 11.06 -15.41 6.04
N GLY A 66 12.24 -16.01 5.89
CA GLY A 66 12.73 -16.53 4.62
C GLY A 66 11.75 -17.54 4.03
N ALA A 67 11.78 -17.71 2.70
CA ALA A 67 10.87 -18.62 2.02
C ALA A 67 11.07 -20.08 2.47
N ASP A 68 12.32 -20.44 2.79
CA ASP A 68 12.75 -21.72 3.36
C ASP A 68 12.17 -22.00 4.75
N GLU A 69 11.97 -20.95 5.57
CA GLU A 69 11.37 -21.11 6.90
C GLU A 69 9.90 -21.58 6.83
N TRP A 70 9.24 -21.45 5.68
CA TRP A 70 7.87 -21.92 5.47
C TRP A 70 7.76 -23.37 4.95
N GLU A 71 8.87 -24.04 4.66
CA GLU A 71 8.86 -25.39 4.07
C GLU A 71 8.12 -26.43 4.94
N SER A 72 8.19 -26.28 6.26
CA SER A 72 7.47 -27.14 7.22
C SER A 72 6.01 -26.70 7.48
N GLY A 73 5.52 -25.70 6.74
CA GLY A 73 4.17 -25.14 6.87
C GLY A 73 4.03 -24.13 8.01
N ALA A 74 2.78 -23.83 8.38
CA ALA A 74 2.45 -22.87 9.44
C ALA A 74 2.08 -23.58 10.75
N CYS A 75 2.60 -23.09 11.88
CA CYS A 75 2.18 -23.53 13.21
C CYS A 75 0.94 -22.77 13.72
N ARG A 76 0.64 -21.61 13.15
CA ARG A 76 -0.51 -20.75 13.46
C ARG A 76 -1.00 -20.04 12.22
N GLY A 77 -2.32 -19.86 12.13
CA GLY A 77 -2.97 -19.17 11.01
C GLY A 77 -2.89 -19.93 9.69
N VAL A 78 -3.31 -19.26 8.61
CA VAL A 78 -3.24 -19.79 7.25
C VAL A 78 -2.42 -18.81 6.41
N PRO A 79 -1.24 -19.19 5.93
CA PRO A 79 -0.42 -18.29 5.11
C PRO A 79 -1.04 -18.11 3.73
N GLY A 80 -0.85 -16.93 3.14
CA GLY A 80 -1.02 -16.75 1.70
C GLY A 80 0.09 -17.49 0.95
N ALA A 81 -0.18 -17.95 -0.27
CA ALA A 81 0.79 -18.71 -1.05
C ALA A 81 2.01 -17.88 -1.46
N GLU A 82 1.82 -16.60 -1.74
CA GLU A 82 2.84 -15.65 -2.17
C GLU A 82 2.46 -14.21 -1.79
N PRO A 83 3.41 -13.25 -1.74
CA PRO A 83 3.07 -11.84 -1.58
C PRO A 83 2.28 -11.33 -2.78
N MET A 84 1.28 -10.48 -2.54
CA MET A 84 0.52 -9.81 -3.60
C MET A 84 1.43 -9.04 -4.58
N TYR A 85 2.54 -8.49 -4.07
CA TYR A 85 3.56 -7.81 -4.86
C TYR A 85 4.94 -8.38 -4.52
N PRO A 86 5.51 -9.31 -5.32
CA PRO A 86 6.80 -9.93 -5.03
C PRO A 86 7.96 -8.94 -4.96
N SER A 87 8.92 -9.19 -4.06
CA SER A 87 10.18 -8.43 -3.98
C SER A 87 11.12 -8.84 -5.12
N PRO A 88 11.71 -7.88 -5.86
CA PRO A 88 12.66 -8.20 -6.91
C PRO A 88 13.99 -8.71 -6.34
N GLY A 89 14.63 -9.65 -7.04
CA GLY A 89 16.00 -10.09 -6.73
C GLY A 89 16.16 -10.95 -5.48
N THR A 90 15.07 -11.41 -4.87
CA THR A 90 15.07 -12.33 -3.72
C THR A 90 14.03 -13.44 -3.91
N ALA A 91 14.20 -14.55 -3.20
CA ALA A 91 13.20 -15.62 -3.16
C ALA A 91 11.92 -15.11 -2.47
N ASN A 92 10.78 -15.38 -3.07
CA ASN A 92 9.46 -15.12 -2.49
C ASN A 92 8.80 -16.46 -2.18
N GLY A 93 7.88 -16.47 -1.21
CA GLY A 93 7.18 -17.67 -0.75
C GLY A 93 5.95 -17.33 0.10
N PRO A 94 5.51 -18.25 0.97
CA PRO A 94 4.31 -18.05 1.77
C PRO A 94 4.34 -16.84 2.71
N VAL A 95 3.27 -16.08 2.75
CA VAL A 95 3.18 -14.84 3.54
C VAL A 95 2.26 -14.98 4.73
N GLY A 96 2.65 -14.38 5.85
CA GLY A 96 1.87 -14.36 7.08
C GLY A 96 1.58 -12.97 7.60
N MET A 97 1.85 -11.92 6.82
CA MET A 97 1.66 -10.54 7.22
C MET A 97 1.09 -9.67 6.11
N ASP A 98 0.37 -8.62 6.48
CA ASP A 98 0.02 -7.49 5.61
C ASP A 98 0.49 -6.17 6.22
N ALA A 99 0.00 -5.02 5.80
CA ALA A 99 0.42 -3.72 6.36
C ALA A 99 0.20 -3.58 7.88
N VAL A 100 -0.70 -4.36 8.48
CA VAL A 100 -1.13 -4.20 9.88
C VAL A 100 -0.95 -5.49 10.67
N TRP A 101 -1.47 -6.59 10.13
CA TRP A 101 -1.65 -7.84 10.83
C TRP A 101 -0.54 -8.82 10.55
N LEU A 102 -0.19 -9.56 11.59
CA LEU A 102 0.43 -10.87 11.46
C LEU A 102 -0.72 -11.89 11.56
N PHE A 103 -0.98 -12.60 10.47
CA PHE A 103 -2.08 -13.57 10.33
C PHE A 103 -1.62 -15.02 10.19
N ALA A 104 -0.34 -15.30 9.94
CA ALA A 104 0.22 -16.67 9.96
C ALA A 104 1.68 -16.69 10.43
N ILE A 105 2.11 -17.84 10.98
CA ILE A 105 3.45 -18.04 11.55
C ILE A 105 4.02 -19.38 11.06
N PRO A 106 5.25 -19.43 10.51
CA PRO A 106 5.87 -20.68 10.09
C PRO A 106 6.24 -21.57 11.28
N VAL A 107 6.26 -22.88 11.06
CA VAL A 107 6.76 -23.87 12.03
C VAL A 107 8.20 -23.54 12.44
N GLY A 108 8.53 -23.71 13.72
CA GLY A 108 9.88 -23.43 14.25
C GLY A 108 10.10 -21.98 14.67
N SER A 109 9.21 -21.05 14.29
CA SER A 109 9.25 -19.68 14.78
C SER A 109 9.05 -19.61 16.29
N SER A 110 9.83 -18.77 16.98
CA SER A 110 9.65 -18.46 18.41
C SER A 110 8.28 -17.85 18.73
N ARG A 111 7.54 -17.40 17.70
CA ARG A 111 6.20 -16.83 17.82
C ARG A 111 5.07 -17.86 17.75
N CYS A 112 5.35 -19.16 17.56
CA CYS A 112 4.30 -20.18 17.43
C CYS A 112 3.33 -20.27 18.63
N GLY A 113 3.72 -19.76 19.81
CA GLY A 113 2.84 -19.66 20.98
C GLY A 113 1.79 -18.55 20.89
N ASN A 114 1.96 -17.59 19.97
CA ASN A 114 1.09 -16.41 19.88
C ASN A 114 -0.20 -16.74 19.12
N ALA A 115 -1.32 -16.19 19.61
CA ALA A 115 -2.57 -16.19 18.85
C ALA A 115 -2.46 -15.25 17.64
N VAL A 116 -3.09 -15.62 16.53
CA VAL A 116 -3.20 -14.80 15.31
C VAL A 116 -4.67 -14.75 14.85
N PRO A 117 -5.11 -13.66 14.19
CA PRO A 117 -4.33 -12.48 13.82
C PRO A 117 -4.05 -11.54 15.01
N TYR A 118 -2.94 -10.80 14.95
CA TYR A 118 -2.68 -9.66 15.84
C TYR A 118 -1.91 -8.55 15.11
N LYS A 119 -2.02 -7.32 15.60
CA LYS A 119 -1.31 -6.16 15.06
C LYS A 119 0.17 -6.28 15.37
N GLY A 120 0.97 -6.67 14.38
CA GLY A 120 2.36 -7.09 14.59
C GLY A 120 3.24 -6.99 13.35
N SER A 121 2.79 -6.29 12.31
CA SER A 121 3.50 -6.15 11.04
C SER A 121 4.70 -5.19 11.09
N SER A 122 4.65 -4.21 12.01
CA SER A 122 5.67 -3.17 12.19
C SER A 122 5.86 -2.26 10.98
N VAL A 123 4.85 -2.11 10.12
CA VAL A 123 4.83 -1.08 9.08
C VAL A 123 4.43 0.23 9.72
N ARG A 124 5.18 1.29 9.41
CA ARG A 124 5.00 2.60 10.06
C ARG A 124 5.00 3.70 9.02
N MET A 125 4.27 4.76 9.30
CA MET A 125 4.10 5.91 8.44
C MET A 125 4.64 7.18 9.11
N SER A 126 5.28 8.03 8.32
CA SER A 126 5.77 9.34 8.71
C SER A 126 5.23 10.40 7.75
N LEU A 127 4.71 11.49 8.32
CA LEU A 127 4.22 12.65 7.58
C LEU A 127 5.19 13.84 7.63
N ASN A 128 6.32 13.70 8.34
CA ASN A 128 7.34 14.73 8.53
C ASN A 128 8.69 14.33 7.92
N GLY A 129 8.68 13.62 6.78
CA GLY A 129 9.90 13.26 6.05
C GLY A 129 10.77 12.22 6.76
N GLY A 130 10.20 11.40 7.65
CA GLY A 130 10.93 10.38 8.39
C GLY A 130 11.46 10.82 9.76
N GLY A 131 11.10 12.03 10.24
CA GLY A 131 11.51 12.50 11.57
C GLY A 131 10.87 11.73 12.73
N SER A 132 9.60 11.33 12.57
CA SER A 132 8.91 10.43 13.49
C SER A 132 7.97 9.48 12.74
N PHE A 133 7.69 8.33 13.33
CA PHE A 133 6.90 7.26 12.73
C PHE A 133 5.77 6.82 13.66
N VAL A 134 4.59 6.57 13.09
CA VAL A 134 3.44 5.96 13.77
C VAL A 134 3.20 4.58 13.18
N ASP A 135 3.01 3.57 14.02
CA ASP A 135 2.71 2.20 13.59
C ASP A 135 1.28 2.11 13.03
N LEU A 136 1.14 1.54 11.84
CA LEU A 136 -0.14 1.45 11.15
C LEU A 136 -1.18 0.63 11.95
N GLY A 137 -0.74 -0.35 12.74
CA GLY A 137 -1.63 -1.10 13.63
C GLY A 137 -2.25 -0.27 14.74
N THR A 138 -1.63 0.83 15.15
CA THR A 138 -2.22 1.79 16.10
C THR A 138 -3.30 2.66 15.46
N LEU A 139 -3.23 2.86 14.14
CA LEU A 139 -4.19 3.65 13.37
C LEU A 139 -5.38 2.82 12.86
N THR A 140 -5.16 1.52 12.63
CA THR A 140 -6.18 0.62 12.07
C THR A 140 -7.13 0.10 13.15
N SER A 141 -8.44 0.14 12.89
CA SER A 141 -9.46 -0.53 13.70
C SER A 141 -9.73 -1.96 13.23
N GLY A 142 -10.49 -2.73 14.01
CA GLY A 142 -10.85 -4.11 13.70
C GLY A 142 -9.95 -5.14 14.39
N ASP A 143 -10.36 -6.42 14.25
CA ASP A 143 -9.78 -7.57 14.97
C ASP A 143 -9.07 -8.57 14.04
N GLY A 144 -8.89 -8.22 12.76
CA GLY A 144 -8.21 -9.05 11.79
C GLY A 144 -7.97 -8.36 10.45
N PRO A 145 -7.24 -9.02 9.54
CA PRO A 145 -6.92 -8.48 8.22
C PRO A 145 -8.18 -8.27 7.37
N THR A 146 -8.15 -7.23 6.54
CA THR A 146 -9.17 -7.05 5.48
C THR A 146 -8.98 -8.13 4.41
N VAL A 147 -10.07 -8.49 3.73
CA VAL A 147 -10.05 -9.56 2.71
C VAL A 147 -9.11 -9.26 1.55
N ASP A 148 -8.91 -7.98 1.25
CA ASP A 148 -8.07 -7.45 0.19
C ASP A 148 -6.70 -6.96 0.71
N HIS A 149 -6.41 -7.14 2.00
CA HIS A 149 -5.19 -6.66 2.66
C HIS A 149 -4.90 -5.17 2.40
N LYS A 150 -5.97 -4.37 2.27
CA LYS A 150 -5.96 -2.95 2.00
C LYS A 150 -6.43 -2.15 3.20
N TYR A 151 -5.74 -1.05 3.48
CA TYR A 151 -6.03 -0.14 4.59
C TYR A 151 -5.96 1.31 4.13
N GLU A 152 -6.91 2.14 4.57
CA GLU A 152 -6.97 3.55 4.23
C GLU A 152 -6.78 4.45 5.45
N TYR A 153 -5.98 5.49 5.29
CA TYR A 153 -5.65 6.44 6.35
C TYR A 153 -5.87 7.87 5.87
N THR A 154 -6.80 8.57 6.51
CA THR A 154 -6.98 10.01 6.30
C THR A 154 -5.90 10.76 7.06
N VAL A 155 -5.09 11.54 6.35
CA VAL A 155 -3.95 12.29 6.92
C VAL A 155 -3.95 13.74 6.46
N THR A 156 -3.40 14.62 7.28
CA THR A 156 -3.13 16.02 6.89
C THR A 156 -1.66 16.16 6.55
N GLY A 157 -1.37 16.66 5.35
CA GLY A 157 0.00 16.88 4.89
C GLY A 157 0.71 17.94 5.73
N GLN A 158 2.02 17.76 5.92
CA GLN A 158 2.87 18.68 6.71
C GLN A 158 3.89 19.44 5.84
N GLY A 159 3.72 19.42 4.51
CA GLY A 159 4.69 20.01 3.59
C GLY A 159 5.99 19.20 3.49
N GLN A 160 5.93 17.89 3.76
CA GLN A 160 7.07 16.96 3.70
C GLN A 160 6.68 15.70 2.91
N ASN A 161 7.68 14.90 2.53
CA ASN A 161 7.44 13.60 1.92
C ASN A 161 6.73 12.67 2.91
N LEU A 162 5.74 11.93 2.40
CA LEU A 162 5.23 10.72 3.03
C LEU A 162 6.36 9.69 3.03
N VAL A 163 6.67 9.10 4.18
CA VAL A 163 7.67 8.04 4.29
C VAL A 163 7.03 6.84 4.97
N LEU A 164 7.14 5.67 4.36
CA LEU A 164 6.82 4.41 5.02
C LEU A 164 8.11 3.64 5.29
N ASN A 165 8.15 2.93 6.42
CA ASN A 165 9.20 1.96 6.67
C ASN A 165 8.65 0.71 7.34
N ARG A 166 9.48 -0.32 7.40
CA ARG A 166 9.22 -1.54 8.17
C ARG A 166 10.19 -1.62 9.33
N GLY A 167 9.69 -1.42 10.55
CA GLY A 167 10.50 -1.23 11.75
C GLY A 167 11.02 -2.48 12.44
N SER A 168 10.94 -3.65 11.82
CA SER A 168 11.25 -4.92 12.47
C SER A 168 12.57 -5.53 11.98
N GLY A 169 13.33 -6.05 12.96
CA GLY A 169 14.37 -7.10 12.86
C GLY A 169 15.32 -7.09 11.66
N ASN A 170 15.87 -8.28 11.37
CA ASN A 170 16.71 -8.49 10.20
C ASN A 170 15.85 -8.37 8.94
N ALA A 171 16.18 -7.45 8.04
CA ALA A 171 15.44 -7.27 6.80
C ALA A 171 15.92 -8.12 5.63
N THR A 172 17.02 -8.85 5.79
CA THR A 172 17.69 -9.55 4.67
C THR A 172 16.96 -10.82 4.24
N ASN A 173 16.12 -11.41 5.08
CA ASN A 173 15.31 -12.59 4.75
C ASN A 173 13.84 -12.26 4.51
N ASN A 174 13.43 -10.99 4.65
CA ASN A 174 12.07 -10.58 4.32
C ASN A 174 11.85 -10.61 2.80
N TYR A 175 10.58 -10.63 2.41
CA TYR A 175 10.13 -10.40 1.04
C TYR A 175 8.66 -9.95 1.01
N GLY A 176 8.22 -9.52 -0.17
CA GLY A 176 6.96 -8.86 -0.41
C GLY A 176 7.09 -7.34 -0.41
N ARG A 177 6.24 -6.69 -1.19
CA ARG A 177 6.12 -5.25 -1.28
C ARG A 177 4.71 -4.83 -0.91
N LEU A 178 4.61 -3.65 -0.32
CA LEU A 178 3.34 -2.99 -0.06
C LEU A 178 3.15 -1.86 -1.07
N TYR A 179 2.07 -1.92 -1.82
CA TYR A 179 1.65 -0.86 -2.73
C TYR A 179 1.05 0.29 -1.92
N VAL A 180 1.46 1.52 -2.25
CA VAL A 180 0.97 2.72 -1.59
C VAL A 180 0.40 3.66 -2.64
N GLU A 181 -0.88 3.98 -2.49
CA GLU A 181 -1.56 4.99 -3.28
C GLU A 181 -1.88 6.19 -2.38
N VAL A 182 -1.75 7.39 -2.95
CA VAL A 182 -2.11 8.63 -2.26
C VAL A 182 -3.03 9.44 -3.15
N ARG A 183 -4.18 9.82 -2.60
CA ARG A 183 -5.15 10.70 -3.27
C ARG A 183 -5.51 11.86 -2.36
N ARG A 184 -5.74 13.03 -2.94
CA ARG A 184 -6.29 14.17 -2.19
C ARG A 184 -7.71 13.83 -1.76
N ALA A 185 -8.05 14.08 -0.49
CA ALA A 185 -9.42 13.91 -0.04
C ALA A 185 -10.31 15.00 -0.66
N VAL A 186 -11.42 14.60 -1.26
CA VAL A 186 -12.44 15.54 -1.72
C VAL A 186 -13.08 16.15 -0.47
N THR A 187 -13.01 17.48 -0.37
CA THR A 187 -13.73 18.22 0.67
C THR A 187 -15.14 18.45 0.13
N GLU A 188 -16.15 17.85 0.76
CA GLU A 188 -17.56 18.15 0.50
C GLU A 188 -17.93 19.57 0.97
#